data_AF-A0A0C2H136-F1
#
_entry.id   AF-A0A0C2H136-F1
#
_cell.length_a   1.000
_cell.length_b   1.000
_cell.length_c   1.000
_cell.angle_alpha   90.00
_cell.angle_beta   90.00
_cell.angle_gamma   90.00
#
_symmetry.space_group_name_H-M   'P 1'
#
loop_
_entity.id
_entity.type
_entity.pdbx_description
1 polymer ?
#
loop_
_entity_poly.entity_id
_entity_poly.type
_entity_poly.pdbx_seq_one_letter_code
_entity_poly.pdbx_strand_id
1 'polypeptide(L)' 'MVKKYNGELGPVTFKGQLKEESVFFQPSRHYAINPHSGKEEFMRTLCPAWADRVLYNDRMDSLFRH' A
#
# COMPACT_ATOMS: atom_id res chain seq x y z
N MET A 1 6.51 15.79 -7.03
CA MET A 1 5.05 15.72 -6.82
C MET A 1 4.64 14.27 -6.58
N VAL A 2 4.94 13.72 -5.39
CA VAL A 2 4.70 12.32 -4.97
C VAL A 2 4.57 12.30 -3.43
N LYS A 3 3.60 13.04 -2.88
CA LYS A 3 3.36 13.08 -1.41
C LYS A 3 1.93 12.74 -0.99
N LYS A 4 0.96 12.86 -1.92
CA LYS A 4 -0.46 12.78 -1.58
C LYS A 4 -0.96 11.33 -1.39
N TYR A 5 -0.32 10.37 -2.05
CA TYR A 5 -0.81 8.98 -2.12
C TYR A 5 -0.23 8.05 -1.06
N ASN A 6 0.85 8.46 -0.36
CA ASN A 6 1.60 7.59 0.55
C ASN A 6 0.83 7.19 1.80
N GLY A 7 -0.28 7.86 2.10
CA GLY A 7 -1.15 7.51 3.21
C GLY A 7 -2.52 8.12 2.99
N GLU A 8 -3.08 8.02 1.79
CA GLU A 8 -4.35 8.69 1.45
C GLU A 8 -5.56 8.03 2.15
N LEU A 9 -5.52 6.71 2.39
CA LEU A 9 -6.67 5.97 2.89
C LEU A 9 -7.06 6.39 4.31
N GLY A 10 -6.09 6.48 5.23
CA GLY A 10 -6.34 6.94 6.60
C GLY A 10 -7.03 8.32 6.69
N PRO A 11 -6.41 9.41 6.16
CA PRO A 11 -6.94 10.77 6.24
C PRO A 11 -8.12 11.03 5.31
N VAL A 12 -8.15 10.49 4.08
CA VAL A 12 -9.19 10.83 3.09
C VAL A 12 -10.38 9.88 3.19
N THR A 13 -10.16 8.57 3.14
CA THR A 13 -11.24 7.58 3.12
C THR A 13 -11.83 7.37 4.52
N PHE A 14 -10.97 7.16 5.51
CA PHE A 14 -11.39 6.88 6.89
C PHE A 14 -11.47 8.13 7.78
N LYS A 15 -11.31 9.33 7.21
CA LYS A 15 -11.47 10.62 7.90
C LYS A 15 -10.62 10.72 9.18
N GLY A 16 -9.44 10.09 9.18
CA GLY A 16 -8.52 10.07 10.32
C GLY A 16 -8.92 9.13 11.46
N GLN A 17 -10.00 8.35 11.34
CA GLN A 17 -10.36 7.33 12.34
C GLN A 17 -9.39 6.16 12.34
N LEU A 18 -8.77 5.90 11.18
CA LEU A 18 -7.67 4.97 11.02
C LEU A 18 -6.44 5.73 10.56
N LYS A 19 -5.31 5.34 11.12
CA LYS A 19 -3.97 5.79 10.78
C LYS A 19 -3.31 4.76 9.88
N GLU A 20 -2.31 5.25 9.15
CA GLU A 20 -1.55 4.48 8.19
C GLU A 20 -0.16 5.08 8.08
N GLU A 21 0.87 4.23 8.05
CA GLU A 21 2.23 4.68 7.81
C GLU A 21 2.45 5.03 6.35
N SER A 22 3.37 5.96 6.12
CA SER A 22 3.72 6.36 4.76
C SER A 22 4.28 5.18 3.97
N VAL A 23 3.69 4.92 2.81
CA VAL A 23 4.12 3.88 1.88
C VAL A 23 5.37 4.34 1.12
N PHE A 24 6.49 3.66 1.36
CA PHE A 24 7.78 3.90 0.69
C PHE A 24 8.30 2.69 -0.11
N PHE A 25 7.44 1.71 -0.35
CA PHE A 25 7.75 0.51 -1.14
C PHE A 25 7.02 0.51 -2.48
N GLN A 26 7.46 -0.33 -3.41
CA GLN A 26 6.81 -0.48 -4.72
C GLN A 26 5.37 -1.01 -4.59
N PRO A 27 4.48 -0.81 -5.58
CA PRO A 27 3.13 -1.36 -5.57
C PRO A 27 3.12 -2.86 -5.26
N SER A 28 2.15 -3.32 -4.46
CA SER A 28 2.07 -4.74 -4.06
C SER A 28 1.29 -5.60 -5.06
N ARG A 29 0.47 -4.99 -5.93
CA ARG A 29 -0.34 -5.67 -6.96
C ARG A 29 -0.32 -4.91 -8.29
N HIS A 30 -0.52 -5.57 -9.43
CA HIS A 30 -0.75 -7.01 -9.60
C HIS A 30 0.52 -7.70 -10.08
N TYR A 31 0.86 -8.82 -9.44
CA TYR A 31 1.94 -9.70 -9.84
C TYR A 31 1.37 -11.07 -10.21
N ALA A 32 2.00 -11.72 -11.19
CA ALA A 32 1.68 -13.08 -11.58
C ALA A 32 2.96 -13.81 -11.99
N ILE A 33 2.92 -15.15 -11.90
CA ILE A 33 4.00 -15.98 -12.44
C ILE A 33 3.97 -15.91 -13.96
N ASN A 34 5.04 -15.40 -14.55
CA ASN A 34 5.22 -15.40 -16.00
C ASN A 34 5.46 -16.85 -16.46
N PRO A 35 4.64 -17.41 -17.36
CA PRO A 35 4.73 -18.81 -17.76
C PRO A 35 6.01 -19.14 -18.54
N HIS A 36 6.68 -18.14 -19.13
CA HIS A 36 7.92 -18.32 -19.89
C HIS A 36 9.17 -18.23 -19.02
N SER A 37 9.21 -17.29 -18.08
CA SER A 37 10.38 -17.09 -17.20
C SER A 37 10.27 -17.87 -15.88
N GLY A 38 9.07 -18.31 -15.50
CA GLY A 38 8.76 -18.93 -14.22
C GLY A 38 8.86 -17.98 -13.02
N LYS A 39 9.10 -16.68 -13.26
CA LYS A 39 9.30 -15.68 -12.21
C LYS A 39 8.01 -14.92 -11.94
N GLU A 40 7.85 -14.48 -10.71
CA GLU A 40 6.81 -13.52 -10.35
C GLU A 40 7.17 -12.15 -10.94
N GLU A 41 6.30 -11.61 -11.78
CA GLU A 41 6.51 -10.38 -12.52
C GLU A 41 5.28 -9.49 -12.46
N PHE A 42 5.49 -8.18 -12.61
CA PHE A 42 4.41 -7.20 -12.63
C PHE A 42 3.54 -7.38 -13.87
N MET A 43 2.22 -7.48 -13.69
CA MET A 43 1.26 -7.63 -14.77
C MET A 43 1.06 -6.30 -15.50
N ARG A 44 1.60 -6.19 -16.71
CA ARG A 44 1.54 -4.94 -17.51
C ARG A 44 0.15 -4.56 -18.02
N THR A 45 -0.80 -5.49 -17.99
CA THR A 45 -2.19 -5.27 -18.43
C THR A 45 -3.06 -4.63 -17.35
N LEU A 46 -2.56 -4.49 -16.13
CA LEU A 46 -3.27 -3.94 -14.99
C LEU A 46 -2.47 -2.79 -14.38
N CYS A 47 -3.17 -1.81 -13.80
CA CYS A 47 -2.51 -0.69 -13.15
C CYS A 47 -1.78 -1.15 -11.87
N PRO A 48 -0.54 -0.69 -11.64
CA PRO A 48 0.11 -0.79 -10.35
C PRO A 48 -0.70 -0.15 -9.24
N ALA A 49 -0.87 -0.90 -8.14
CA ALA A 49 -1.61 -0.47 -6.97
C ALA A 49 -0.97 -0.99 -5.68
N TRP A 50 -1.02 -0.16 -4.64
CA TRP A 50 -0.87 -0.59 -3.26
C TRP A 50 -2.23 -1.05 -2.76
N ALA A 51 -2.64 -2.25 -3.19
CA ALA A 51 -3.91 -2.85 -2.78
C ALA A 51 -3.81 -3.48 -1.39
N ASP A 52 -2.62 -3.97 -1.02
CA ASP A 52 -2.36 -4.53 0.30
C ASP A 52 -1.91 -3.39 1.22
N ARG A 53 -2.70 -3.12 2.27
CA ARG A 53 -2.56 -1.97 3.16
C ARG A 53 -2.75 -2.39 4.60
N VAL A 54 -2.05 -1.73 5.51
CA VAL A 54 -2.19 -1.95 6.96
C VAL A 54 -2.60 -0.63 7.58
N LEU A 55 -3.78 -0.63 8.21
CA LEU A 55 -4.31 0.50 8.93
C LEU A 55 -4.51 0.13 10.39
N TYR A 56 -4.36 1.12 11.26
CA TYR A 56 -4.45 0.92 12.71
C TYR A 56 -5.18 2.09 13.37
N ASN A 57 -5.71 1.88 14.58
CA ASN A 57 -6.38 2.93 15.34
C ASN A 57 -5.45 3.53 16.41
N ASP A 58 -5.93 4.56 17.11
CA ASP A 58 -5.15 5.25 18.14
C ASP A 58 -4.65 4.36 19.28
N ARG A 59 -5.31 3.24 19.57
CA ARG A 59 -4.86 2.31 20.63
C ARG A 59 -3.56 1.61 20.25
N MET A 60 -3.27 1.47 18.96
CA MET A 60 -2.10 0.80 18.43
C MET A 60 -0.98 1.78 18.05
N ASP A 61 -1.18 3.09 18.23
CA ASP A 61 -0.26 4.14 17.78
C ASP A 61 1.16 3.96 18.35
N SER A 62 1.28 3.51 19.60
CA SER A 62 2.57 3.28 20.26
C SER A 62 3.36 2.10 19.68
N LEU A 63 2.71 1.16 19.00
CA LEU A 63 3.36 0.00 18.39
C LEU A 63 3.98 0.30 17.02
N PHE A 64 3.53 1.38 16.37
CA PHE A 64 3.95 1.73 15.01
C PHE A 64 4.81 2.99 14.94
N ARG A 65 4.90 3.78 16.03
CA ARG A 65 5.84 4.90 16.15
C ARG A 65 7.22 4.40 16.58
N HIS A 66 8.13 4.22 15.62
CA HIS A 66 9.56 4.01 15.84
C HIS A 66 10.38 5.07 15.12
#